data_AF-T1AX59-F1
#
_entry.id   AF-T1AX59-F1
#
_cell.length_a   1.000
_cell.length_b   1.000
_cell.length_c   1.000
_cell.angle_alpha   90.00
_cell.angle_beta   90.00
_cell.angle_gamma   90.00
#
_symmetry.space_group_name_H-M   'P 1'
#
loop_
_entity.id
_entity.type
_entity.pdbx_description
1 polymer ?
#
loop_
_entity_poly.entity_id
_entity_poly.type
_entity_poly.pdbx_seq_one_letter_code
_entity_poly.pdbx_strand_id
1 'polypeptide(L)' 'ALFLLVGFLFAATGAIDMDRLGGLQSKAPVMAGIFTLFVMASIGLPGLSGFVGEFLILIGSFSTHRWWAVVAAFGVVI' A
#
# COMPACT_ATOMS: atom_id res chain seq x y z
N ALA A 1 -7.14 7.69 -0.65
CA ALA A 1 -7.90 6.60 -1.29
C ALA A 1 -8.16 5.44 -0.33
N LEU A 2 -7.14 4.87 0.31
CA LEU A 2 -7.30 3.73 1.22
C LEU A 2 -8.30 3.97 2.37
N PHE A 3 -8.23 5.13 3.04
CA PHE A 3 -9.21 5.50 4.07
C PHE A 3 -10.66 5.56 3.57
N LEU A 4 -10.90 6.02 2.34
CA LEU A 4 -12.23 6.01 1.73
C LEU A 4 -12.70 4.58 1.42
N LEU A 5 -11.80 3.71 0.96
CA LEU A 5 -12.11 2.30 0.72
C LEU A 5 -12.41 1.56 2.02
N VAL A 6 -11.69 1.86 3.11
CA VAL A 6 -12.00 1.33 4.44
C VAL A 6 -13.35 1.85 4.94
N GLY A 7 -13.67 3.13 4.72
CA GLY A 7 -14.99 3.68 5.05
C GLY A 7 -16.12 3.01 4.26
N PHE A 8 -15.91 2.74 2.97
CA PHE A 8 -16.87 2.02 2.13
C PHE A 8 -17.02 0.56 2.55
N LEU A 9 -15.91 -0.08 2.92
CA LEU A 9 -15.87 -1.43 3.45
C LEU A 9 -16.65 -1.53 4.76
N PHE A 10 -16.45 -0.57 5.66
CA PHE A 10 -17.20 -0.48 6.91
C PHE A 10 -18.69 -0.23 6.67
N ALA A 11 -19.06 0.65 5.74
CA ALA A 11 -20.46 0.85 5.37
C ALA A 11 -21.11 -0.42 4.80
N ALA A 12 -20.35 -1.24 4.07
CA ALA A 12 -20.85 -2.48 3.47
C ALA A 12 -20.89 -3.68 4.44
N THR A 13 -19.99 -3.73 5.42
CA THR A 13 -19.82 -4.90 6.31
C THR A 13 -20.18 -4.64 7.78
N GLY A 14 -20.28 -3.37 8.18
CA GLY A 14 -20.52 -2.95 9.56
C GLY A 14 -19.37 -3.27 10.54
N ALA A 15 -18.24 -3.77 10.03
CA ALA A 15 -17.12 -4.23 10.84
C ALA A 15 -15.79 -3.72 10.28
N ILE A 16 -14.87 -3.41 11.20
CA ILE A 16 -13.46 -3.09 10.92
C ILE A 16 -12.51 -4.19 11.40
N ASP A 17 -13.03 -5.19 12.12
CA ASP A 17 -12.26 -6.30 12.63
C ASP A 17 -11.78 -7.20 11.49
N MET A 18 -10.45 -7.37 11.40
CA MET A 18 -9.80 -8.24 10.41
C MET A 18 -10.36 -9.67 10.43
N ASP A 19 -10.65 -10.20 11.63
CA ASP A 19 -11.22 -11.54 11.81
C ASP A 19 -12.62 -11.70 11.21
N ARG A 20 -13.40 -10.61 11.15
CA ARG A 20 -14.76 -10.59 10.59
C ARG A 20 -14.80 -10.22 9.11
N LEU A 21 -13.72 -9.65 8.58
CA LEU A 21 -13.55 -9.27 7.17
C LEU A 21 -13.09 -10.45 6.28
N GLY A 22 -12.90 -11.63 6.86
CA GLY A 22 -12.62 -12.86 6.11
C GLY A 22 -13.69 -13.18 5.05
N GLY A 23 -13.27 -13.59 3.85
CA GLY A 23 -14.18 -13.95 2.76
C GLY A 23 -14.76 -12.76 1.97
N LEU A 24 -14.25 -11.55 2.18
CA LEU A 24 -14.67 -10.35 1.46
C LEU A 24 -14.54 -10.49 -0.06
N GLN A 25 -13.50 -11.18 -0.55
CA GLN A 25 -13.29 -11.46 -1.96
C GLN A 25 -14.48 -12.22 -2.59
N SER A 26 -15.10 -13.13 -1.85
CA SER A 26 -16.25 -13.92 -2.34
C SER A 26 -17.54 -13.11 -2.39
N LYS A 27 -17.72 -12.14 -1.48
CA LYS A 27 -18.94 -11.31 -1.41
C LYS A 27 -18.85 -10.03 -2.23
N ALA A 28 -17.65 -9.47 -2.38
CA ALA A 28 -17.39 -8.20 -3.06
C ALA A 28 -16.06 -8.22 -3.83
N PRO A 29 -15.94 -9.02 -4.91
CA PRO A 29 -14.67 -9.26 -5.61
C PRO A 29 -14.05 -7.99 -6.22
N VAL A 30 -14.87 -7.09 -6.74
CA VAL A 30 -14.40 -5.82 -7.34
C VAL A 30 -13.81 -4.90 -6.26
N MET A 31 -14.52 -4.75 -5.13
CA MET A 31 -14.04 -3.93 -4.02
C MET A 31 -12.77 -4.51 -3.40
N ALA A 32 -12.70 -5.84 -3.25
CA ALA A 32 -11.50 -6.52 -2.80
C ALA A 32 -10.31 -6.30 -3.77
N GLY A 33 -10.54 -6.40 -5.08
CA GLY A 33 -9.51 -6.12 -6.09
C GLY A 33 -8.98 -4.68 -6.05
N ILE A 34 -9.89 -3.70 -5.96
CA ILE A 34 -9.51 -2.29 -5.84
C ILE A 34 -8.76 -2.03 -4.53
N PHE A 35 -9.25 -2.57 -3.40
CA PHE A 35 -8.57 -2.46 -2.11
C PHE A 35 -7.15 -3.03 -2.16
N THR A 36 -6.98 -4.24 -2.70
CA THR A 36 -5.67 -4.87 -2.89
C THR A 36 -4.77 -4.01 -3.78
N LEU A 37 -5.27 -3.46 -4.89
CA LEU A 37 -4.49 -2.58 -5.77
C LEU A 37 -3.98 -1.35 -5.03
N PHE A 38 -4.82 -0.69 -4.24
CA PHE A 38 -4.43 0.49 -3.47
C PHE A 38 -3.47 0.14 -2.32
N VAL A 39 -3.63 -1.01 -1.68
CA VAL A 39 -2.67 -1.51 -0.67
C VAL A 39 -1.31 -1.77 -1.30
N MET A 40 -1.27 -2.43 -2.46
CA MET A 40 -0.03 -2.67 -3.22
C MET A 40 0.62 -1.35 -3.66
N ALA A 41 -0.18 -0.35 -4.07
CA ALA A 41 0.31 0.97 -4.41
C ALA A 41 0.92 1.71 -3.20
N SER A 42 0.38 1.49 -2.00
CA SER A 42 0.87 2.10 -0.76
C SER A 42 2.17 1.49 -0.23
N ILE A 43 2.47 0.23 -0.56
CA ILE A 43 3.72 -0.44 -0.18
C ILE A 43 4.83 -0.16 -1.23
N GLY A 44 4.54 0.60 -2.28
CA GLY A 44 5.56 0.96 -3.27
C GLY A 44 5.82 -0.11 -4.32
N LEU A 45 4.81 -0.91 -4.68
CA LEU A 45 4.99 -1.96 -5.70
C LEU A 45 5.45 -1.35 -7.05
N PRO A 46 6.46 -1.93 -7.73
CA PRO A 46 7.00 -1.37 -8.97
C PRO A 46 5.92 -1.23 -10.04
N GLY A 47 5.80 -0.03 -10.61
CA GLY A 47 4.77 0.28 -11.61
C GLY A 47 3.52 0.97 -11.06
N LEU A 48 3.42 1.17 -9.75
CA LEU A 48 2.41 2.03 -9.12
C LEU A 48 3.03 3.37 -8.67
N SER A 49 2.18 4.36 -8.37
CA SER A 49 2.66 5.73 -8.12
C SER A 49 3.52 5.86 -6.86
N GLY A 50 3.35 4.98 -5.86
CA GLY A 50 4.13 4.99 -4.62
C GLY A 50 5.62 4.76 -4.87
N PHE A 51 5.94 3.79 -5.73
CA PHE A 51 7.32 3.42 -6.06
C PHE A 51 8.12 4.57 -6.68
N VAL A 52 7.51 5.34 -7.57
CA VAL A 52 8.20 6.45 -8.27
C VAL A 52 8.71 7.49 -7.28
N GLY A 53 7.91 7.80 -6.24
CA GLY A 53 8.31 8.72 -5.19
C GLY A 53 9.45 8.18 -4.33
N GLU A 54 9.31 6.94 -3.84
CA GLU A 54 10.32 6.29 -2.99
C GLU A 54 11.66 6.13 -3.71
N PHE A 55 11.63 5.77 -5.00
CA PHE A 55 12.83 5.62 -5.82
C PHE A 55 13.54 6.96 -6.06
N LEU A 56 12.80 8.04 -6.34
CA LEU A 56 13.40 9.38 -6.48
C LEU A 56 14.04 9.84 -5.15
N ILE A 57 13.37 9.60 -4.03
CA ILE A 57 13.89 9.94 -2.69
C ILE A 57 15.18 9.16 -2.41
N LEU A 58 15.23 7.86 -2.76
CA LEU A 58 16.43 7.04 -2.61
C LEU A 58 17.61 7.58 -3.44
N ILE A 59 17.38 7.93 -4.71
CA ILE A 59 18.42 8.51 -5.57
C ILE A 59 18.93 9.85 -5.01
N GLY A 60 18.02 10.73 -4.61
CA GLY A 60 18.37 12.02 -4.02
C GLY A 60 19.15 11.85 -2.70
N SER A 61 18.67 10.97 -1.82
CA SER A 61 19.31 10.67 -0.54
C SER A 61 20.67 10.01 -0.71
N PHE A 62 20.87 9.20 -1.75
CA PHE A 62 22.18 8.61 -2.04
C PHE A 62 23.24 9.65 -2.38
N SER A 63 22.86 10.81 -2.94
CA SER A 63 23.79 11.89 -3.26
C SER A 63 24.23 12.67 -2.00
N THR A 64 23.33 12.85 -1.02
CA THR A 64 23.62 13.65 0.19
C THR A 64 24.06 12.79 1.39
N HIS A 65 23.43 11.64 1.61
CA HIS A 65 23.56 10.80 2.81
C HIS A 65 23.56 9.30 2.46
N ARG A 66 24.63 8.83 1.81
CA ARG A 66 24.77 7.45 1.29
C ARG A 66 24.39 6.34 2.28
N TRP A 67 24.83 6.41 3.54
CA TRP A 67 24.57 5.34 4.51
C TRP A 67 23.10 5.23 4.90
N TRP A 68 22.41 6.36 5.06
CA TRP A 68 20.97 6.38 5.33
C TRP A 68 20.16 5.91 4.13
N ALA A 69 20.62 6.22 2.92
CA ALA A 69 20.01 5.70 1.69
C ALA A 69 20.13 4.17 1.58
N VAL A 70 21.26 3.57 1.98
CA VAL A 70 21.43 2.10 1.99
C VAL A 70 20.45 1.44 2.96
N VAL A 71 20.28 1.99 4.17
CA VAL A 71 19.30 1.47 5.14
C VAL A 71 17.87 1.60 4.60
N ALA A 72 17.53 2.74 4.00
CA ALA A 72 16.21 2.95 3.39
C ALA A 72 15.95 2.00 2.21
N ALA A 73 16.98 1.65 1.42
CA ALA A 73 16.84 0.74 0.29
C ALA A 73 16.41 -0.68 0.73
N PHE A 74 16.85 -1.15 1.90
CA PHE A 74 16.36 -2.42 2.45
C PHE A 74 14.85 -2.39 2.71
N GLY A 75 14.30 -1.26 3.15
CA GLY A 75 12.87 -1.12 3.41
C GLY A 75 11.98 -1.16 2.16
N VAL A 76 12.55 -0.91 0.97
CA VAL A 76 11.81 -0.99 -0.31
C VAL A 76 11.90 -2.40 -0.92
N VAL A 77 12.94 -3.18 -0.57
CA VAL A 77 13.18 -4.53 -1.11
C VAL A 77 12.50 -5.62 -0.29
N ILE A 78 12.29 -5.40 1.01
CA ILE A 78 11.64 -6.33 1.95
C ILE A 78 10.12 -6.14 1.92
#